data_AF-F3KM28-F1
#
_entry.id   AF-F3KM28-F1
#
_cell.length_a   1.000
_cell.length_b   1.000
_cell.length_c   1.000
_cell.angle_alpha   90.00
_cell.angle_beta   90.00
_cell.angle_gamma   90.00
#
_symmetry.space_group_name_H-M   'P 1'
#
loop_
_entity.id
_entity.type
_entity.pdbx_description
1 polymer ?
#
loop_
_entity_poly.entity_id
_entity_poly.type
_entity_poly.pdbx_seq_one_letter_code
_entity_poly.pdbx_strand_id
1 'polypeptide(L)'
;MITDTIHGHMKDIQSTKIKSLISKATIIEPTDTLSHVINKITKNNSYDVFYIKDKKILSTNIRALLDAKNINTMKVESFLYPIPHVTQNDSVQKVANIITHYRIREVPVVDKNKIIGVVAAQRIIKLLSSIDNKWIKASLIYTQNPITVPSDETISNARRIMTTKRIDHLPVLNQSKIKQVLTSYHILQSITPSEKQGRKSMGSKTTHALEFKIGNIGSTRIPQCSANDDLNKIINSMLKADTTCCLVNLQGTLQGIITFRDILGLLASKLETPIPLYIVGMPDDQQNVNLISSKFSKTLKRLQQVYTEIHEARVSIKQQRSGNKKEGKYEVTIMIITPHHTPLIYNSVGFDLSEVLEDLSEKLLRNLSKRAKHRSKKSIRKIGLPIF
;
A
#
# COMPACT_ATOMS: atom_id res chain seq x y z
N MET A 1 24.90 -5.44 10.38
CA MET A 1 24.49 -5.49 8.94
C MET A 1 24.27 -4.06 8.44
N ILE A 2 24.32 -3.80 7.12
CA ILE A 2 24.11 -2.44 6.56
C ILE A 2 22.79 -1.81 7.00
N THR A 3 21.77 -2.62 7.27
CA THR A 3 20.48 -2.20 7.83
C THR A 3 20.60 -1.60 9.22
N ASP A 4 21.47 -2.14 10.08
CA ASP A 4 21.65 -1.66 11.46
C ASP A 4 22.39 -0.32 11.45
N THR A 5 23.35 -0.15 10.52
CA THR A 5 24.04 1.12 10.28
C THR A 5 23.05 2.20 9.82
N ILE A 6 22.16 1.86 8.88
CA ILE A 6 21.11 2.79 8.41
C ILE A 6 20.15 3.12 9.55
N HIS A 7 19.74 2.13 10.33
CA HIS A 7 18.84 2.34 11.46
C HIS A 7 19.47 3.26 12.52
N GLY A 8 20.75 3.05 12.85
CA GLY A 8 21.50 3.91 13.76
C GLY A 8 21.58 5.36 13.24
N HIS A 9 21.94 5.53 11.97
CA HIS A 9 22.01 6.83 11.29
C HIS A 9 20.67 7.58 11.27
N MET A 10 19.56 6.84 11.17
CA MET A 10 18.22 7.42 11.07
C MET A 10 17.53 7.66 12.42
N LYS A 11 18.15 7.28 13.54
CA LYS A 11 17.52 7.24 14.88
C LYS A 11 16.95 8.60 15.33
N ASP A 12 17.68 9.68 15.09
CA ASP A 12 17.27 11.03 15.50
C ASP A 12 16.04 11.51 14.72
N ILE A 13 16.03 11.27 13.40
CA ILE A 13 14.84 11.56 12.58
C ILE A 13 13.68 10.65 12.97
N GLN A 14 13.93 9.36 13.17
CA GLN A 14 12.89 8.39 13.55
C GLN A 14 12.16 8.82 14.83
N SER A 15 12.88 9.35 15.81
CA SER A 15 12.35 9.79 17.12
C SER A 15 11.76 11.21 17.12
N THR A 16 11.94 11.98 16.05
CA THR A 16 11.41 13.35 15.93
C THR A 16 9.88 13.34 16.05
N LYS A 17 9.33 14.24 16.88
CA LYS A 17 7.88 14.41 17.05
C LYS A 17 7.25 15.05 15.81
N ILE A 18 6.05 14.60 15.46
CA ILE A 18 5.40 15.01 14.20
C ILE A 18 4.69 16.37 14.25
N LYS A 19 4.60 17.03 15.41
CA LYS A 19 3.81 18.26 15.61
C LYS A 19 4.10 19.35 14.58
N SER A 20 5.37 19.56 14.21
CA SER A 20 5.78 20.57 13.22
C SER A 20 5.51 20.17 11.76
N LEU A 21 5.15 18.91 11.52
CA LEU A 21 4.88 18.36 10.18
C LEU A 21 3.38 18.31 9.84
N ILE A 22 2.52 18.65 10.80
CA ILE A 22 1.06 18.60 10.63
C ILE A 22 0.63 19.65 9.60
N SER A 23 -0.23 19.23 8.69
CA SER A 23 -0.86 20.06 7.67
C SER A 23 -2.35 19.76 7.55
N LYS A 24 -3.10 20.57 6.80
CA LYS A 24 -4.55 20.45 6.69
C LYS A 24 -4.94 19.11 6.05
N ALA A 25 -5.89 18.40 6.66
CA ALA A 25 -6.46 17.17 6.12
C ALA A 25 -7.55 17.46 5.07
N THR A 26 -7.66 16.60 4.05
CA THR A 26 -8.84 16.57 3.17
C THR A 26 -9.92 15.67 3.78
N ILE A 27 -10.95 16.29 4.35
CA ILE A 27 -12.09 15.59 4.98
C ILE A 27 -13.24 15.42 3.99
N ILE A 28 -13.88 14.26 4.03
CA ILE A 28 -15.02 13.87 3.16
C ILE A 28 -16.17 13.29 3.98
N GLU A 29 -17.35 13.27 3.38
CA GLU A 29 -18.51 12.53 3.89
C GLU A 29 -18.69 11.21 3.13
N PRO A 30 -19.15 10.12 3.76
CA PRO A 30 -19.34 8.83 3.09
C PRO A 30 -20.35 8.91 1.93
N THR A 31 -21.29 9.87 2.02
CA THR A 31 -22.30 10.15 1.01
C THR A 31 -21.80 11.02 -0.16
N ASP A 32 -20.56 11.52 -0.11
CA ASP A 32 -19.95 12.24 -1.23
C ASP A 32 -19.85 11.30 -2.45
N THR A 33 -20.13 11.84 -3.64
CA THR A 33 -19.85 11.12 -4.89
C THR A 33 -18.33 11.08 -5.14
N LEU A 34 -17.85 10.09 -5.90
CA LEU A 34 -16.43 10.04 -6.22
C LEU A 34 -15.96 11.28 -6.97
N SER A 35 -16.77 11.83 -7.88
CA SER A 35 -16.47 13.09 -8.57
C SER A 35 -16.27 14.27 -7.61
N HIS A 36 -17.10 14.38 -6.56
CA HIS A 36 -16.93 15.37 -5.50
C HIS A 36 -15.61 15.16 -4.77
N VAL A 37 -15.32 13.91 -4.37
CA VAL A 37 -14.08 13.56 -3.68
C VAL A 37 -12.84 13.86 -4.53
N ILE A 38 -12.88 13.55 -5.82
CA ILE A 38 -11.81 13.88 -6.78
C ILE A 38 -11.59 15.39 -6.85
N ASN A 39 -12.67 16.19 -6.88
CA ASN A 39 -12.55 17.65 -6.85
C ASN A 39 -11.88 18.15 -5.57
N LYS A 40 -12.24 17.59 -4.40
CA LYS A 40 -11.57 17.90 -3.12
C LYS A 40 -10.08 17.55 -3.14
N ILE A 41 -9.72 16.36 -3.65
CA ILE A 41 -8.34 15.90 -3.84
C ILE A 41 -7.55 16.90 -4.70
N THR A 42 -8.09 17.29 -5.85
CA THR A 42 -7.44 18.24 -6.77
C THR A 42 -7.30 19.62 -6.16
N LYS A 43 -8.36 20.17 -5.54
CA LYS A 43 -8.33 21.51 -4.92
C LYS A 43 -7.34 21.60 -3.76
N ASN A 44 -7.23 20.54 -2.97
CA ASN A 44 -6.36 20.51 -1.80
C ASN A 44 -4.95 19.97 -2.10
N ASN A 45 -4.68 19.54 -3.34
CA ASN A 45 -3.46 18.85 -3.72
C ASN A 45 -3.10 17.70 -2.77
N SER A 46 -4.10 16.91 -2.37
CA SER A 46 -3.92 15.75 -1.48
C SER A 46 -3.92 14.45 -2.28
N TYR A 47 -3.34 13.39 -1.73
CA TYR A 47 -3.41 12.05 -2.35
C TYR A 47 -4.46 11.15 -1.69
N ASP A 48 -4.63 11.33 -0.39
CA ASP A 48 -5.55 10.59 0.45
C ASP A 48 -6.68 11.53 0.93
N VAL A 49 -7.79 10.92 1.34
CA VAL A 49 -8.91 11.61 1.98
C VAL A 49 -9.34 10.84 3.22
N PHE A 50 -9.97 11.53 4.16
CA PHE A 50 -10.25 10.98 5.49
C PHE A 50 -11.68 11.25 5.94
N TYR A 51 -12.22 10.29 6.70
CA TYR A 51 -13.50 10.37 7.38
C TYR A 51 -13.38 9.69 8.75
N ILE A 52 -14.10 10.17 9.75
CA ILE A 52 -14.13 9.59 11.09
C ILE A 52 -15.52 9.03 11.39
N LYS A 53 -15.58 7.74 11.76
CA LYS A 53 -16.81 7.05 12.15
C LYS A 53 -16.55 6.24 13.42
N ASP A 54 -17.31 6.50 14.47
CA ASP A 54 -17.24 5.74 15.72
C ASP A 54 -15.80 5.59 16.27
N LYS A 55 -15.05 6.70 16.29
CA LYS A 55 -13.61 6.78 16.67
C LYS A 55 -12.64 6.04 15.74
N LYS A 56 -13.12 5.36 14.70
CA LYS A 56 -12.28 4.76 13.64
C LYS A 56 -12.03 5.79 12.54
N ILE A 57 -10.80 5.82 12.03
CA ILE A 57 -10.46 6.62 10.87
C ILE A 57 -10.56 5.74 9.63
N LEU A 58 -11.37 6.19 8.69
CA LEU A 58 -11.52 5.60 7.37
C LEU A 58 -10.81 6.49 6.35
N SER A 59 -10.22 5.87 5.33
CA SER A 59 -9.52 6.59 4.27
C SER A 59 -9.73 5.92 2.92
N THR A 60 -9.54 6.70 1.86
CA THR A 60 -9.31 6.19 0.51
C THR A 60 -8.28 7.07 -0.20
N ASN A 61 -7.83 6.63 -1.38
CA ASN A 61 -6.78 7.32 -2.13
C ASN A 61 -7.05 7.29 -3.64
N ILE A 62 -6.35 8.15 -4.39
CA ILE A 62 -6.46 8.28 -5.85
C ILE A 62 -6.46 6.91 -6.56
N ARG A 63 -5.56 5.99 -6.20
CA ARG A 63 -5.45 4.68 -6.86
C ARG A 63 -6.66 3.79 -6.58
N ALA A 64 -7.22 3.80 -5.37
CA ALA A 64 -8.43 3.05 -5.07
C ALA A 64 -9.63 3.57 -5.88
N LEU A 65 -9.70 4.89 -6.10
CA LEU A 65 -10.76 5.50 -6.91
C LEU A 65 -10.69 5.11 -8.39
N LEU A 66 -9.55 4.61 -8.88
CA LEU A 66 -9.43 4.12 -10.27
C LEU A 66 -10.25 2.85 -10.54
N ASP A 67 -10.64 2.10 -9.50
CA ASP A 67 -11.50 0.91 -9.66
C ASP A 67 -12.99 1.28 -9.83
N ALA A 68 -13.33 2.57 -9.80
CA ALA A 68 -14.69 3.04 -9.98
C ALA A 68 -15.22 2.80 -11.41
N LYS A 69 -16.45 2.30 -11.50
CA LYS A 69 -17.18 2.14 -12.77
C LYS A 69 -17.83 3.45 -13.23
N ASN A 70 -18.41 4.21 -12.30
CA ASN A 70 -19.04 5.49 -12.59
C ASN A 70 -18.81 6.47 -11.43
N ILE A 71 -17.92 7.44 -11.66
CA ILE A 71 -17.51 8.40 -10.63
C ILE A 71 -18.61 9.40 -10.23
N ASN A 72 -19.63 9.60 -11.07
CA ASN A 72 -20.67 10.59 -10.82
C ASN A 72 -21.79 10.05 -9.92
N THR A 73 -22.02 8.75 -9.94
CA THR A 73 -23.13 8.11 -9.21
C THR A 73 -22.65 7.34 -7.98
N MET A 74 -21.48 6.70 -8.06
CA MET A 74 -20.95 5.92 -6.94
C MET A 74 -20.59 6.82 -5.76
N LYS A 75 -20.89 6.35 -4.56
CA LYS A 75 -20.52 6.99 -3.30
C LYS A 75 -19.15 6.53 -2.84
N VAL A 76 -18.42 7.41 -2.14
CA VAL A 76 -17.07 7.12 -1.65
C VAL A 76 -17.05 6.07 -0.55
N GLU A 77 -18.15 5.89 0.19
CA GLU A 77 -18.27 4.89 1.26
C GLU A 77 -17.77 3.50 0.86
N SER A 78 -18.06 3.02 -0.36
CA SER A 78 -17.64 1.70 -0.84
C SER A 78 -16.12 1.57 -1.06
N PHE A 79 -15.37 2.67 -1.04
CA PHE A 79 -13.92 2.72 -1.23
C PHE A 79 -13.17 3.07 0.05
N LEU A 80 -13.90 3.33 1.14
CA LEU A 80 -13.33 3.65 2.44
C LEU A 80 -12.87 2.38 3.14
N TYR A 81 -11.65 2.42 3.66
CA TYR A 81 -11.08 1.35 4.48
C TYR A 81 -10.49 1.92 5.77
N PRO A 82 -10.52 1.16 6.87
CA PRO A 82 -9.95 1.60 8.13
C PRO A 82 -8.43 1.72 8.03
N ILE A 83 -7.89 2.79 8.61
CA ILE A 83 -6.44 3.01 8.75
C ILE A 83 -6.08 3.42 10.19
N PRO A 84 -4.84 3.15 10.63
CA PRO A 84 -4.32 3.74 11.85
C PRO A 84 -4.19 5.25 11.72
N HIS A 85 -4.21 5.91 12.87
CA HIS A 85 -3.93 7.32 13.01
C HIS A 85 -2.79 7.53 14.02
N VAL A 86 -2.34 8.76 14.10
CA VAL A 86 -1.31 9.21 15.05
C VAL A 86 -1.82 10.39 15.87
N THR A 87 -1.15 10.69 16.97
CA THR A 87 -1.34 11.92 17.75
C THR A 87 -0.17 12.86 17.51
N GLN A 88 -0.32 14.15 17.82
CA GLN A 88 0.76 15.14 17.62
C GLN A 88 2.08 14.82 18.38
N ASN A 89 2.02 13.92 19.37
CA ASN A 89 3.17 13.50 20.17
C ASN A 89 3.87 12.25 19.61
N ASP A 90 3.28 11.58 18.62
CA ASP A 90 3.89 10.42 17.97
C ASP A 90 5.12 10.82 17.14
N SER A 91 5.91 9.80 16.77
CA SER A 91 7.17 9.97 16.06
C SER A 91 7.05 9.86 14.55
N VAL A 92 8.02 10.41 13.83
CA VAL A 92 8.17 10.26 12.37
C VAL A 92 8.26 8.79 11.97
N GLN A 93 8.92 7.94 12.76
CA GLN A 93 8.98 6.49 12.51
C GLN A 93 7.60 5.86 12.47
N LYS A 94 6.70 6.20 13.40
CA LYS A 94 5.33 5.67 13.41
C LYS A 94 4.56 6.08 12.16
N VAL A 95 4.74 7.31 11.68
CA VAL A 95 4.12 7.77 10.42
C VAL A 95 4.72 7.04 9.21
N ALA A 96 6.05 6.90 9.13
CA ALA A 96 6.71 6.16 8.05
C ALA A 96 6.26 4.69 8.01
N ASN A 97 6.10 4.06 9.18
CA ASN A 97 5.54 2.72 9.35
C ASN A 97 4.13 2.62 8.76
N ILE A 98 3.23 3.55 9.10
CA ILE A 98 1.86 3.53 8.58
C ILE A 98 1.84 3.75 7.06
N ILE A 99 2.57 4.74 6.54
CA ILE A 99 2.66 5.02 5.10
C ILE A 99 3.16 3.80 4.31
N THR A 100 4.24 3.19 4.79
CA THR A 100 4.88 2.06 4.09
C THR A 100 4.04 0.79 4.18
N HIS A 101 3.38 0.54 5.31
CA HIS A 101 2.53 -0.63 5.54
C HIS A 101 1.20 -0.50 4.80
N TYR A 102 0.44 0.58 5.02
CA TYR A 102 -0.91 0.76 4.49
C TYR A 102 -0.96 1.35 3.07
N ARG A 103 0.18 1.68 2.45
CA ARG A 103 0.28 2.22 1.09
C ARG A 103 -0.56 3.50 0.86
N ILE A 104 -0.68 4.29 1.92
CA ILE A 104 -1.19 5.67 1.89
C ILE A 104 -0.02 6.63 1.78
N ARG A 105 -0.27 7.90 1.44
CA ARG A 105 0.78 8.94 1.36
C ARG A 105 0.68 9.96 2.48
N GLU A 106 -0.45 10.00 3.17
CA GLU A 106 -0.73 10.89 4.29
C GLU A 106 -1.31 10.09 5.46
N VAL A 107 -0.87 10.41 6.69
CA VAL A 107 -1.39 9.77 7.92
C VAL A 107 -2.21 10.79 8.71
N PRO A 108 -3.45 10.47 9.09
CA PRO A 108 -4.30 11.37 9.86
C PRO A 108 -3.78 11.54 11.28
N VAL A 109 -3.77 12.79 11.74
CA VAL A 109 -3.44 13.17 13.11
C VAL A 109 -4.73 13.46 13.86
N VAL A 110 -4.94 12.76 14.96
CA VAL A 110 -6.16 12.83 15.77
C VAL A 110 -5.84 13.38 17.16
N ASP A 111 -6.69 14.28 17.63
CA ASP A 111 -6.72 14.73 19.02
C ASP A 111 -8.18 14.78 19.49
N LYS A 112 -8.45 14.31 20.72
CA LYS A 112 -9.81 14.25 21.31
C LYS A 112 -10.90 13.75 20.34
N ASN A 113 -10.63 12.65 19.63
CA ASN A 113 -11.52 12.05 18.62
C ASN A 113 -11.87 12.97 17.43
N LYS A 114 -11.02 13.92 17.08
CA LYS A 114 -11.16 14.75 15.88
C LYS A 114 -9.88 14.70 15.06
N ILE A 115 -10.01 14.67 13.73
CA ILE A 115 -8.87 14.80 12.83
C ILE A 115 -8.43 16.28 12.86
N ILE A 116 -7.26 16.56 13.42
CA ILE A 116 -6.68 17.91 13.50
C ILE A 116 -5.76 18.23 12.33
N GLY A 117 -5.39 17.22 11.53
CA GLY A 117 -4.55 17.39 10.35
C GLY A 117 -4.01 16.07 9.81
N VAL A 118 -2.99 16.15 8.97
CA VAL A 118 -2.27 15.00 8.40
C VAL A 118 -0.75 15.26 8.39
N VAL A 119 0.02 14.18 8.40
CA VAL A 119 1.44 14.21 8.04
C VAL A 119 1.63 13.51 6.70
N ALA A 120 2.05 14.28 5.69
CA ALA A 120 2.33 13.77 4.35
C ALA A 120 3.75 13.20 4.23
N ALA A 121 3.91 12.14 3.44
CA ALA A 121 5.20 11.55 3.08
C ALA A 121 6.22 12.61 2.65
N GLN A 122 5.80 13.57 1.81
CA GLN A 122 6.66 14.64 1.30
C GLN A 122 7.27 15.50 2.42
N ARG A 123 6.57 15.71 3.54
CA ARG A 123 7.10 16.48 4.69
C ARG A 123 8.25 15.74 5.37
N ILE A 124 8.13 14.42 5.51
CA ILE A 124 9.20 13.57 6.06
C ILE A 124 10.39 13.49 5.08
N ILE A 125 10.12 13.40 3.77
CA ILE A 125 11.18 13.43 2.75
C ILE A 125 11.94 14.77 2.78
N LYS A 126 11.24 15.89 2.98
CA LYS A 126 11.88 17.20 3.18
C LYS A 126 12.75 17.22 4.45
N LEU A 127 12.31 16.62 5.54
CA LEU A 127 13.14 16.47 6.75
C LEU A 127 14.40 15.62 6.47
N LEU A 128 14.28 14.55 5.68
CA LEU A 128 15.42 13.73 5.27
C LEU A 128 16.43 14.48 4.38
N SER A 129 16.01 15.50 3.64
CA SER A 129 16.96 16.30 2.82
C SER A 129 17.92 17.15 3.65
N SER A 130 17.61 17.45 4.92
CA SER A 130 18.44 18.30 5.78
C SER A 130 19.51 17.55 6.56
N ILE A 131 19.56 16.22 6.45
CA ILE A 131 20.62 15.39 7.06
C ILE A 131 21.57 14.83 6.00
N ASP A 132 22.79 14.50 6.39
CA ASP A 132 23.76 13.91 5.46
C ASP A 132 23.53 12.40 5.27
N ASN A 133 22.94 12.02 4.14
CA ASN A 133 22.74 10.64 3.71
C ASN A 133 23.60 10.28 2.50
N LYS A 134 24.71 10.99 2.24
CA LYS A 134 25.53 10.79 1.04
C LYS A 134 26.09 9.37 0.88
N TRP A 135 26.24 8.66 2.00
CA TRP A 135 26.73 7.30 2.06
C TRP A 135 25.66 6.27 1.64
N ILE A 136 24.36 6.61 1.72
CA ILE A 136 23.27 5.74 1.28
C ILE A 136 23.11 5.88 -0.24
N LYS A 137 23.49 4.84 -0.97
CA LYS A 137 23.42 4.82 -2.44
C LYS A 137 22.07 4.36 -2.97
N ALA A 138 21.73 4.82 -4.17
CA ALA A 138 20.55 4.39 -4.92
C ALA A 138 20.41 2.86 -4.95
N SER A 139 21.54 2.17 -5.18
CA SER A 139 21.65 0.70 -5.24
C SER A 139 21.10 -0.04 -4.03
N LEU A 140 21.05 0.61 -2.87
CA LEU A 140 20.53 0.04 -1.65
C LEU A 140 19.00 0.10 -1.55
N ILE A 141 18.38 1.06 -2.23
CA ILE A 141 16.96 1.41 -2.01
C ILE A 141 16.06 1.15 -3.21
N TYR A 142 16.58 1.20 -4.44
CA TYR A 142 15.71 1.13 -5.62
C TYR A 142 14.98 -0.20 -5.75
N THR A 143 13.76 -0.13 -6.28
CA THR A 143 13.01 -1.30 -6.70
C THR A 143 13.44 -1.65 -8.12
N GLN A 144 14.01 -2.85 -8.30
CA GLN A 144 14.50 -3.32 -9.60
C GLN A 144 13.35 -3.68 -10.55
N ASN A 145 13.63 -3.66 -11.85
CA ASN A 145 12.72 -4.14 -12.91
C ASN A 145 11.32 -3.52 -12.78
N PRO A 146 11.19 -2.18 -12.84
CA PRO A 146 9.90 -1.53 -12.74
C PRO A 146 8.98 -2.00 -13.86
N ILE A 147 7.68 -2.14 -13.56
CA ILE A 147 6.68 -2.44 -14.58
C ILE A 147 6.57 -1.24 -15.51
N THR A 148 6.81 -1.46 -16.80
CA THR A 148 6.73 -0.43 -17.85
C THR A 148 5.57 -0.71 -18.81
N VAL A 149 5.21 0.30 -19.60
CA VAL A 149 4.20 0.20 -20.67
C VAL A 149 4.68 0.97 -21.90
N PRO A 150 4.29 0.56 -23.12
CA PRO A 150 4.62 1.31 -24.34
C PRO A 150 3.74 2.56 -24.46
N SER A 151 4.18 3.56 -25.24
CA SER A 151 3.51 4.86 -25.34
C SER A 151 2.15 4.83 -26.06
N ASP A 152 1.90 3.78 -26.83
CA ASP A 152 0.64 3.47 -27.50
C ASP A 152 -0.28 2.57 -26.64
N GLU A 153 0.06 2.35 -25.38
CA GLU A 153 -0.81 1.67 -24.42
C GLU A 153 -2.07 2.49 -24.14
N THR A 154 -3.18 1.82 -23.81
CA THR A 154 -4.45 2.46 -23.46
C THR A 154 -4.50 2.91 -22.00
N ILE A 155 -5.27 3.97 -21.71
CA ILE A 155 -5.58 4.38 -20.34
C ILE A 155 -6.24 3.23 -19.56
N SER A 156 -7.15 2.48 -20.19
CA SER A 156 -7.83 1.34 -19.56
C SER A 156 -6.85 0.28 -19.05
N ASN A 157 -5.87 -0.11 -19.86
CA ASN A 157 -4.87 -1.09 -19.44
C ASN A 157 -3.91 -0.51 -18.40
N ALA A 158 -3.43 0.73 -18.58
CA ALA A 158 -2.58 1.38 -17.58
C ALA A 158 -3.27 1.45 -16.20
N ARG A 159 -4.56 1.81 -16.19
CA ARG A 159 -5.42 1.79 -15.00
C ARG A 159 -5.46 0.39 -14.37
N ARG A 160 -5.76 -0.64 -15.16
CA ARG A 160 -5.79 -2.04 -14.72
C ARG A 160 -4.44 -2.48 -14.13
N ILE A 161 -3.32 -2.14 -14.76
CA ILE A 161 -1.98 -2.46 -14.25
C ILE A 161 -1.77 -1.78 -12.89
N MET A 162 -2.08 -0.49 -12.77
CA MET A 162 -1.91 0.26 -11.52
C MET A 162 -2.73 -0.30 -10.37
N THR A 163 -4.00 -0.65 -10.59
CA THR A 163 -4.87 -1.18 -9.53
C THR A 163 -4.53 -2.61 -9.17
N THR A 164 -4.34 -3.49 -10.16
CA THR A 164 -4.03 -4.91 -9.92
C THR A 164 -2.63 -5.14 -9.34
N LYS A 165 -1.61 -4.40 -9.83
CA LYS A 165 -0.23 -4.51 -9.35
C LYS A 165 0.05 -3.59 -8.17
N ARG A 166 -0.88 -2.71 -7.83
CA ARG A 166 -0.81 -1.73 -6.73
C ARG A 166 0.43 -0.85 -6.79
N ILE A 167 0.59 -0.23 -7.94
CA ILE A 167 1.64 0.74 -8.22
C ILE A 167 1.00 2.03 -8.70
N ASP A 168 1.60 3.16 -8.33
CA ASP A 168 1.10 4.48 -8.72
C ASP A 168 1.92 5.11 -9.84
N HIS A 169 3.01 4.48 -10.26
CA HIS A 169 3.97 5.02 -11.23
C HIS A 169 4.24 3.96 -12.29
N LEU A 170 4.06 4.33 -13.55
CA LEU A 170 4.39 3.52 -14.73
C LEU A 170 5.35 4.32 -15.62
N PRO A 171 6.63 3.93 -15.70
CA PRO A 171 7.51 4.43 -16.75
C PRO A 171 6.95 4.03 -18.12
N VAL A 172 6.80 5.02 -18.99
CA VAL A 172 6.26 4.85 -20.34
C VAL A 172 7.42 4.89 -21.34
N LEU A 173 7.50 3.87 -22.18
CA LEU A 173 8.57 3.69 -23.15
C LEU A 173 8.08 3.99 -24.57
N ASN A 174 8.94 4.60 -25.38
CA ASN A 174 8.78 4.65 -26.83
C ASN A 174 10.07 4.08 -27.45
N GLN A 175 9.95 3.01 -28.23
CA GLN A 175 11.12 2.30 -28.80
C GLN A 175 12.22 2.05 -27.75
N SER A 176 11.84 1.50 -26.60
CA SER A 176 12.70 1.22 -25.44
C SER A 176 13.32 2.44 -24.72
N LYS A 177 13.06 3.66 -25.19
CA LYS A 177 13.49 4.90 -24.51
C LYS A 177 12.41 5.41 -23.57
N ILE A 178 12.81 5.88 -22.40
CA ILE A 178 11.88 6.49 -21.43
C ILE A 178 11.34 7.80 -22.02
N LYS A 179 10.02 7.87 -22.20
CA LYS A 179 9.32 9.07 -22.71
C LYS A 179 8.78 9.94 -21.58
N GLN A 180 8.13 9.31 -20.60
CA GLN A 180 7.43 9.97 -19.49
C GLN A 180 7.20 8.99 -18.33
N VAL A 181 6.78 9.49 -17.18
CA VAL A 181 6.19 8.67 -16.11
C VAL A 181 4.71 8.99 -16.00
N LEU A 182 3.88 7.96 -16.18
CA LEU A 182 2.44 8.02 -15.95
C LEU A 182 2.14 7.71 -14.49
N THR A 183 1.20 8.43 -13.89
CA THR A 183 0.82 8.24 -12.49
C THR A 183 -0.67 7.92 -12.34
N SER A 184 -1.07 7.34 -11.21
CA SER A 184 -2.48 7.13 -10.88
C SER A 184 -3.28 8.45 -10.94
N TYR A 185 -2.66 9.57 -10.56
CA TYR A 185 -3.27 10.90 -10.65
C TYR A 185 -3.49 11.34 -12.09
N HIS A 186 -2.53 11.12 -13.00
CA HIS A 186 -2.70 11.43 -14.42
C HIS A 186 -3.87 10.64 -15.04
N ILE A 187 -4.01 9.36 -14.69
CA ILE A 187 -5.15 8.53 -15.10
C ILE A 187 -6.46 9.11 -14.55
N LEU A 188 -6.49 9.43 -13.24
CA LEU A 188 -7.68 9.98 -12.58
C LEU A 188 -8.14 11.28 -13.24
N GLN A 189 -7.22 12.18 -13.56
CA GLN A 189 -7.52 13.44 -14.26
C GLN A 189 -8.07 13.19 -15.67
N SER A 190 -7.56 12.17 -16.38
CA SER A 190 -8.00 11.84 -17.74
C SER A 190 -9.42 11.27 -17.79
N ILE A 191 -9.86 10.58 -16.74
CA ILE A 191 -11.21 9.98 -16.66
C ILE A 191 -12.24 10.89 -15.97
N THR A 192 -11.80 12.04 -15.43
CA THR A 192 -12.69 13.01 -14.78
C THR A 192 -13.11 14.08 -15.79
N PRO A 193 -14.41 14.27 -16.05
CA PRO A 193 -14.88 15.33 -16.94
C PRO A 193 -14.46 16.71 -16.44
N SER A 194 -13.88 17.55 -17.30
CA SER A 194 -13.59 18.94 -16.95
C SER A 194 -14.88 19.77 -16.86
N GLU A 195 -15.11 20.44 -15.73
CA GLU A 195 -16.25 21.37 -15.51
C GLU A 195 -16.32 22.51 -16.56
N LYS A 196 -15.22 22.81 -17.25
CA LYS A 196 -15.12 23.85 -18.28
C LYS A 196 -15.83 23.53 -19.60
N GLN A 197 -16.37 22.32 -19.79
CA GLN A 197 -17.15 21.96 -20.98
C GLN A 197 -18.58 21.65 -20.55
N GLY A 198 -19.51 22.53 -20.94
CA GLY A 198 -20.90 22.53 -20.48
C GLY A 198 -21.65 21.18 -20.64
N ARG A 199 -22.78 21.10 -19.92
CA ARG A 199 -23.72 19.96 -19.75
C ARG A 199 -24.15 19.18 -21.02
N LYS A 200 -23.79 19.60 -22.24
CA LYS A 200 -24.26 19.03 -23.52
C LYS A 200 -23.43 17.85 -24.08
N SER A 201 -22.42 17.33 -23.37
CA SER A 201 -21.52 16.27 -23.90
C SER A 201 -21.37 15.05 -22.96
N MET A 202 -22.35 14.82 -22.09
CA MET A 202 -22.21 14.01 -20.86
C MET A 202 -22.33 12.47 -21.03
N GLY A 203 -22.87 11.96 -22.14
CA GLY A 203 -23.20 10.53 -22.26
C GLY A 203 -22.11 9.63 -22.86
N SER A 204 -21.20 10.17 -23.66
CA SER A 204 -20.36 9.37 -24.58
C SER A 204 -18.84 9.48 -24.34
N LYS A 205 -18.37 10.47 -23.55
CA LYS A 205 -16.91 10.74 -23.44
C LYS A 205 -16.14 9.88 -22.44
N THR A 206 -16.74 9.36 -21.37
CA THR A 206 -16.00 8.58 -20.35
C THR A 206 -15.57 7.20 -20.85
N THR A 207 -16.35 6.56 -21.72
CA THR A 207 -15.99 5.30 -22.38
C THR A 207 -14.85 5.50 -23.38
N HIS A 208 -14.93 6.52 -24.26
CA HIS A 208 -13.85 6.84 -25.19
C HIS A 208 -12.57 7.32 -24.48
N ALA A 209 -12.69 7.96 -23.32
CA ALA A 209 -11.53 8.38 -22.54
C ALA A 209 -10.61 7.21 -22.15
N LEU A 210 -11.16 6.01 -21.95
CA LEU A 210 -10.36 4.84 -21.56
C LEU A 210 -9.60 4.20 -22.74
N GLU A 211 -10.04 4.48 -23.97
CA GLU A 211 -9.45 3.94 -25.20
C GLU A 211 -8.28 4.80 -25.72
N PHE A 212 -8.19 6.06 -25.28
CA PHE A 212 -7.07 6.93 -25.67
C PHE A 212 -5.71 6.38 -25.22
N LYS A 213 -4.71 6.67 -26.06
CA LYS A 213 -3.33 6.27 -25.82
C LYS A 213 -2.69 7.17 -24.77
N ILE A 214 -1.88 6.58 -23.90
CA ILE A 214 -1.26 7.26 -22.76
C ILE A 214 -0.12 8.20 -23.15
N GLY A 215 0.32 8.20 -24.41
CA GLY A 215 1.61 8.74 -24.85
C GLY A 215 1.92 10.19 -24.45
N ASN A 216 0.90 11.03 -24.15
CA ASN A 216 1.06 12.44 -23.79
C ASN A 216 0.40 12.82 -22.44
N ILE A 217 0.07 11.83 -21.60
CA ILE A 217 -0.69 12.02 -20.36
C ILE A 217 0.21 12.08 -19.12
N GLY A 218 1.45 11.58 -19.23
CA GLY A 218 2.39 11.51 -18.12
C GLY A 218 3.24 12.77 -17.96
N SER A 219 4.10 12.74 -16.93
CA SER A 219 5.10 13.78 -16.71
C SER A 219 6.40 13.48 -17.45
N THR A 220 6.90 14.45 -18.20
CA THR A 220 8.20 14.40 -18.87
C THR A 220 9.35 14.90 -17.99
N ARG A 221 9.04 15.60 -16.88
CA ARG A 221 10.02 16.01 -15.87
C ARG A 221 10.33 14.82 -14.95
N ILE A 222 11.22 13.95 -15.42
CA ILE A 222 11.57 12.71 -14.75
C ILE A 222 12.97 12.84 -14.17
N PRO A 223 13.14 12.95 -12.84
CA PRO A 223 14.43 12.78 -12.22
C PRO A 223 15.00 11.41 -12.55
N GLN A 224 16.27 11.39 -12.93
CA GLN A 224 17.02 10.18 -13.22
C GLN A 224 18.29 10.16 -12.37
N CYS A 225 18.70 8.97 -11.95
CA CYS A 225 19.92 8.76 -11.19
C CYS A 225 20.63 7.47 -11.63
N SER A 226 21.91 7.36 -11.29
CA SER A 226 22.68 6.13 -11.40
C SER A 226 22.59 5.30 -10.12
N ALA A 227 22.98 4.02 -10.17
CA ALA A 227 23.01 3.15 -8.99
C ALA A 227 23.95 3.65 -7.87
N ASN A 228 24.93 4.50 -8.21
CA ASN A 228 25.94 5.03 -7.29
C ASN A 228 25.63 6.45 -6.78
N ASP A 229 24.58 7.08 -7.31
CA ASP A 229 24.12 8.37 -6.78
C ASP A 229 23.63 8.21 -5.35
N ASP A 230 23.83 9.26 -4.55
CA ASP A 230 23.46 9.25 -3.15
C ASP A 230 22.03 9.72 -2.87
N LEU A 231 21.53 9.38 -1.68
CA LEU A 231 20.17 9.64 -1.26
C LEU A 231 19.83 11.14 -1.20
N ASN A 232 20.76 12.03 -0.81
CA ASN A 232 20.49 13.48 -0.80
C ASN A 232 20.27 14.00 -2.22
N LYS A 233 21.14 13.61 -3.17
CA LYS A 233 20.97 13.97 -4.58
C LYS A 233 19.62 13.48 -5.11
N ILE A 234 19.23 12.25 -4.78
CA ILE A 234 17.94 11.68 -5.19
C ILE A 234 16.77 12.48 -4.59
N ILE A 235 16.74 12.69 -3.27
CA ILE A 235 15.68 13.45 -2.60
C ILE A 235 15.55 14.85 -3.20
N ASN A 236 16.67 15.57 -3.34
CA ASN A 236 16.69 16.93 -3.86
C ASN A 236 16.18 16.99 -5.30
N SER A 237 16.54 16.02 -6.15
CA SER A 237 16.03 15.94 -7.52
C SER A 237 14.51 15.71 -7.58
N MET A 238 13.98 14.86 -6.69
CA MET A 238 12.54 14.59 -6.59
C MET A 238 11.77 15.81 -6.10
N LEU A 239 12.29 16.50 -5.06
CA LEU A 239 11.69 17.71 -4.51
C LEU A 239 11.71 18.87 -5.53
N LYS A 240 12.83 19.08 -6.24
CA LYS A 240 12.96 20.12 -7.26
C LYS A 240 12.03 19.91 -8.46
N ALA A 241 11.81 18.66 -8.85
CA ALA A 241 10.91 18.32 -9.95
C ALA A 241 9.43 18.16 -9.53
N ASP A 242 9.13 18.36 -8.25
CA ASP A 242 7.81 18.12 -7.62
C ASP A 242 7.20 16.77 -8.00
N THR A 243 7.98 15.71 -7.80
CA THR A 243 7.58 14.34 -8.13
C THR A 243 7.89 13.38 -6.98
N THR A 244 7.20 12.25 -6.97
CA THR A 244 7.34 11.23 -5.93
C THR A 244 8.13 10.01 -6.40
N CYS A 245 8.77 10.06 -7.58
CA CYS A 245 9.65 9.01 -8.09
C CYS A 245 10.92 9.56 -8.79
N CYS A 246 11.99 8.77 -8.76
CA CYS A 246 13.21 8.94 -9.54
C CYS A 246 13.52 7.61 -10.26
N LEU A 247 13.90 7.67 -11.54
CA LEU A 247 14.25 6.48 -12.31
C LEU A 247 15.74 6.18 -12.19
N VAL A 248 16.09 4.91 -12.03
CA VAL A 248 17.48 4.46 -11.98
C VAL A 248 17.87 3.93 -13.35
N ASN A 249 18.84 4.57 -13.98
CA ASN A 249 19.30 4.23 -15.32
C ASN A 249 20.76 3.78 -15.31
N LEU A 250 21.09 2.85 -16.20
CA LEU A 250 22.44 2.42 -16.50
C LEU A 250 22.59 2.33 -18.01
N GLN A 251 23.50 3.13 -18.59
CA GLN A 251 23.79 3.14 -20.03
C GLN A 251 22.53 3.25 -20.90
N GLY A 252 21.61 4.15 -20.56
CA GLY A 252 20.36 4.36 -21.30
C GLY A 252 19.27 3.31 -21.07
N THR A 253 19.53 2.28 -20.25
CA THR A 253 18.55 1.24 -19.89
C THR A 253 17.97 1.50 -18.51
N LEU A 254 16.63 1.40 -18.40
CA LEU A 254 15.91 1.51 -17.14
C LEU A 254 16.16 0.29 -16.25
N GLN A 255 16.86 0.48 -15.13
CA GLN A 255 17.18 -0.59 -14.17
C GLN A 255 16.20 -0.64 -13.00
N GLY A 256 15.66 0.52 -12.60
CA GLY A 256 14.95 0.64 -11.34
C GLY A 256 14.09 1.89 -11.22
N ILE A 257 13.29 1.92 -10.16
CA ILE A 257 12.53 3.07 -9.71
C ILE A 257 12.71 3.26 -8.20
N ILE A 258 12.89 4.50 -7.77
CA ILE A 258 12.90 4.91 -6.37
C ILE A 258 11.68 5.79 -6.15
N THR A 259 10.86 5.47 -5.17
CA THR A 259 9.69 6.26 -4.76
C THR A 259 9.87 6.80 -3.34
N PHE A 260 9.02 7.73 -2.91
CA PHE A 260 8.99 8.16 -1.50
C PHE A 260 8.85 6.99 -0.53
N ARG A 261 8.10 5.95 -0.90
CA ARG A 261 7.98 4.76 -0.06
C ARG A 261 9.33 4.05 0.11
N ASP A 262 10.26 4.14 -0.87
CA ASP A 262 11.54 3.40 -0.83
C ASP A 262 12.44 4.07 0.19
N ILE A 263 12.42 5.39 0.16
CA ILE A 263 13.12 6.27 1.09
C ILE A 263 12.51 6.16 2.50
N LEU A 264 11.19 6.24 2.64
CA LEU A 264 10.52 6.07 3.95
C LEU A 264 10.72 4.67 4.55
N GLY A 265 11.01 3.67 3.72
CA GLY A 265 11.38 2.33 4.16
C GLY A 265 12.68 2.29 4.98
N LEU A 266 13.52 3.34 4.90
CA LEU A 266 14.72 3.49 5.75
C LEU A 266 14.38 3.93 7.18
N LEU A 267 13.25 4.64 7.33
CA LEU A 267 12.75 5.11 8.62
C LEU A 267 11.82 4.09 9.28
N ALA A 268 11.19 3.23 8.47
CA ALA A 268 10.23 2.28 8.96
C ALA A 268 10.92 1.13 9.72
N SER A 269 10.46 0.87 10.94
CA SER A 269 10.71 -0.40 11.64
C SER A 269 9.67 -1.43 11.19
N LYS A 270 10.01 -2.73 11.27
CA LYS A 270 8.98 -3.77 11.10
C LYS A 270 7.92 -3.55 12.17
N LEU A 271 6.76 -3.04 11.80
CA LEU A 271 5.58 -3.03 12.65
C LEU A 271 5.24 -4.49 12.99
N GLU A 272 5.61 -4.92 14.19
CA GLU A 272 4.97 -6.07 14.83
C GLU A 272 3.60 -5.62 15.35
N THR A 273 2.70 -5.19 14.46
CA THR A 273 1.30 -5.04 14.86
C THR A 273 0.75 -6.45 15.03
N PRO A 274 0.31 -6.85 16.24
CA PRO A 274 -0.33 -8.15 16.42
C PRO A 274 -1.54 -8.20 15.49
N ILE A 275 -1.56 -9.19 14.59
CA ILE A 275 -2.72 -9.40 13.72
C ILE A 275 -3.89 -9.78 14.62
N PRO A 276 -5.00 -9.03 14.60
CA PRO A 276 -6.21 -9.47 15.28
C PRO A 276 -6.61 -10.85 14.75
N LEU A 277 -6.60 -11.84 15.63
CA LEU A 277 -6.95 -13.23 15.35
C LEU A 277 -8.26 -13.55 16.08
N TYR A 278 -9.31 -13.80 15.31
CA TYR A 278 -10.59 -14.25 15.84
C TYR A 278 -10.77 -15.74 15.54
N ILE A 279 -10.97 -16.54 16.58
CA ILE A 279 -11.32 -17.96 16.44
C ILE A 279 -12.75 -18.13 16.91
N VAL A 280 -13.61 -18.68 16.06
CA VAL A 280 -15.05 -18.86 16.31
C VAL A 280 -15.39 -20.34 16.17
N GLY A 281 -16.19 -20.87 17.10
CA GLY A 281 -16.64 -22.27 17.08
C GLY A 281 -15.62 -23.28 17.62
N MET A 282 -14.71 -22.84 18.49
CA MET A 282 -13.79 -23.75 19.19
C MET A 282 -14.59 -24.69 20.11
N PRO A 283 -14.36 -26.02 20.08
CA PRO A 283 -15.00 -26.96 21.01
C PRO A 283 -14.58 -26.72 22.46
N ASP A 284 -15.52 -26.84 23.40
CA ASP A 284 -15.30 -26.59 24.85
C ASP A 284 -14.38 -27.65 25.50
N ASP A 285 -14.32 -28.85 24.94
CA ASP A 285 -13.50 -29.97 25.39
C ASP A 285 -12.05 -29.94 24.87
N GLN A 286 -11.69 -28.93 24.07
CA GLN A 286 -10.37 -28.83 23.47
C GLN A 286 -9.31 -28.40 24.51
N GLN A 287 -8.42 -29.31 24.89
CA GLN A 287 -7.37 -29.03 25.89
C GLN A 287 -6.21 -28.14 25.35
N ASN A 288 -6.08 -28.02 24.03
CA ASN A 288 -4.92 -27.38 23.37
C ASN A 288 -5.19 -25.99 22.75
N VAL A 289 -6.25 -25.29 23.19
CA VAL A 289 -6.67 -23.99 22.60
C VAL A 289 -5.53 -22.95 22.55
N ASN A 290 -4.75 -22.84 23.62
CA ASN A 290 -3.63 -21.89 23.70
C ASN A 290 -2.49 -22.26 22.74
N LEU A 291 -2.19 -23.56 22.61
CA LEU A 291 -1.17 -24.06 21.70
C LEU A 291 -1.57 -23.84 20.23
N ILE A 292 -2.82 -24.14 19.90
CA ILE A 292 -3.40 -23.93 18.57
C ILE A 292 -3.35 -22.45 18.20
N SER A 293 -3.81 -21.58 19.10
CA SER A 293 -3.79 -20.11 18.91
C SER A 293 -2.37 -19.58 18.73
N SER A 294 -1.41 -20.09 19.51
CA SER A 294 0.01 -19.72 19.41
C SER A 294 0.65 -20.19 18.10
N LYS A 295 0.40 -21.43 17.67
CA LYS A 295 0.89 -21.99 16.40
C LYS A 295 0.36 -21.18 15.22
N PHE A 296 -0.93 -20.86 15.22
CA PHE A 296 -1.52 -20.05 14.16
C PHE A 296 -1.03 -18.60 14.18
N SER A 297 -0.86 -18.00 15.37
CA SER A 297 -0.25 -16.67 15.51
C SER A 297 1.16 -16.62 14.95
N LYS A 298 1.97 -17.69 15.13
CA LYS A 298 3.30 -17.81 14.50
C LYS A 298 3.20 -17.91 12.97
N THR A 299 2.25 -18.68 12.45
CA THR A 299 1.97 -18.75 11.00
C THR A 299 1.59 -17.38 10.44
N LEU A 300 0.72 -16.64 11.13
CA LEU A 300 0.32 -15.28 10.77
C LEU A 300 1.51 -14.31 10.79
N LYS A 301 2.36 -14.36 11.82
CA LYS A 301 3.60 -13.57 11.86
C LYS A 301 4.51 -13.86 10.66
N ARG A 302 4.65 -15.13 10.28
CA ARG A 302 5.39 -15.53 9.06
C ARG A 302 4.71 -15.00 7.79
N LEU A 303 3.39 -15.03 7.72
CA LEU A 303 2.61 -14.52 6.60
C LEU A 303 2.79 -13.00 6.43
N GLN A 304 2.81 -12.26 7.55
CA GLN A 304 3.01 -10.81 7.63
C GLN A 304 4.34 -10.35 7.02
N GLN A 305 5.34 -11.22 6.98
CA GLN A 305 6.64 -10.96 6.35
C GLN A 305 6.52 -10.77 4.82
N VAL A 306 5.52 -11.36 4.18
CA VAL A 306 5.29 -11.25 2.72
C VAL A 306 4.07 -10.40 2.42
N TYR A 307 3.00 -10.58 3.19
CA TYR A 307 1.78 -9.80 3.13
C TYR A 307 1.82 -8.74 4.23
N THR A 308 2.48 -7.62 3.94
CA THR A 308 2.64 -6.50 4.89
C THR A 308 1.34 -5.74 5.14
N GLU A 309 0.16 -6.30 4.88
CA GLU A 309 -1.14 -5.63 4.96
C GLU A 309 -2.23 -6.65 5.33
N ILE A 310 -2.05 -7.34 6.46
CA ILE A 310 -3.09 -8.20 7.03
C ILE A 310 -3.84 -7.37 8.05
N HIS A 311 -5.12 -7.10 7.76
CA HIS A 311 -5.99 -6.31 8.64
C HIS A 311 -6.49 -7.16 9.80
N GLU A 312 -6.98 -8.37 9.51
CA GLU A 312 -7.39 -9.35 10.51
C GLU A 312 -7.37 -10.77 9.93
N ALA A 313 -7.32 -11.76 10.81
CA ALA A 313 -7.47 -13.17 10.48
C ALA A 313 -8.66 -13.75 11.25
N ARG A 314 -9.53 -14.48 10.56
CA ARG A 314 -10.65 -15.20 11.16
C ARG A 314 -10.51 -16.69 10.90
N VAL A 315 -10.66 -17.49 11.94
CA VAL A 315 -10.72 -18.94 11.88
C VAL A 315 -12.12 -19.35 12.34
N SER A 316 -12.90 -19.95 11.45
CA SER A 316 -14.22 -20.49 11.75
C SER A 316 -14.12 -22.00 11.81
N ILE A 317 -14.52 -22.60 12.93
CA ILE A 317 -14.54 -24.05 13.16
C ILE A 317 -16.01 -24.47 13.25
N LYS A 318 -16.40 -25.46 12.46
CA LYS A 318 -17.73 -26.09 12.52
C LYS A 318 -17.54 -27.57 12.79
N GLN A 319 -18.13 -28.07 13.86
CA GLN A 319 -18.17 -29.50 14.15
C GLN A 319 -19.42 -30.11 13.51
N GLN A 320 -19.23 -30.99 12.54
CA GLN A 320 -20.29 -31.80 11.95
C GLN A 320 -20.42 -33.09 12.77
N ARG A 321 -21.59 -33.31 13.37
CA ARG A 321 -21.89 -34.57 14.07
C ARG A 321 -22.05 -35.69 13.06
N SER A 322 -21.28 -36.76 13.22
CA SER A 322 -21.38 -37.98 12.41
C SER A 322 -22.00 -39.11 13.26
N GLY A 323 -23.33 -39.13 13.35
CA GLY A 323 -24.08 -40.20 14.04
C GLY A 323 -23.77 -40.35 15.54
N ASN A 324 -24.03 -41.55 16.09
CA ASN A 324 -23.93 -41.90 17.53
C ASN A 324 -22.50 -41.92 18.12
N LYS A 325 -21.46 -41.48 17.40
CA LYS A 325 -20.09 -41.37 17.92
C LYS A 325 -19.78 -39.93 18.32
N LYS A 326 -19.02 -39.77 19.42
CA LYS A 326 -18.52 -38.48 19.94
C LYS A 326 -17.50 -37.79 18.99
N GLU A 327 -17.02 -38.47 17.95
CA GLU A 327 -16.05 -37.92 17.00
C GLU A 327 -16.76 -37.25 15.82
N GLY A 328 -16.89 -35.93 15.88
CA GLY A 328 -17.39 -35.11 14.77
C GLY A 328 -16.29 -34.77 13.77
N LYS A 329 -16.63 -34.60 12.50
CA LYS A 329 -15.73 -34.00 11.50
C LYS A 329 -15.64 -32.50 11.75
N TYR A 330 -14.45 -31.94 11.77
CA TYR A 330 -14.21 -30.50 11.80
C TYR A 330 -14.11 -29.97 10.39
N GLU A 331 -14.95 -29.00 10.07
CA GLU A 331 -14.80 -28.13 8.91
C GLU A 331 -14.22 -26.80 9.39
N VAL A 332 -13.03 -26.47 8.91
CA VAL A 332 -12.31 -25.26 9.34
C VAL A 332 -12.08 -24.35 8.15
N THR A 333 -12.50 -23.09 8.29
CA THR A 333 -12.29 -22.03 7.31
C THR A 333 -11.40 -20.95 7.88
N ILE A 334 -10.33 -20.62 7.17
CA ILE A 334 -9.44 -19.50 7.49
C ILE A 334 -9.66 -18.38 6.48
N MET A 335 -9.99 -17.20 6.98
CA MET A 335 -10.16 -15.99 6.19
C MET A 335 -9.11 -14.96 6.62
N ILE A 336 -8.20 -14.61 5.71
CA ILE A 336 -7.26 -13.52 5.89
C ILE A 336 -7.82 -12.29 5.19
N ILE A 337 -8.21 -11.30 5.98
CA ILE A 337 -8.75 -10.04 5.49
C ILE A 337 -7.58 -9.08 5.30
N THR A 338 -7.48 -8.55 4.09
CA THR A 338 -6.50 -7.52 3.75
C THR A 338 -7.25 -6.25 3.36
N PRO A 339 -6.71 -5.05 3.62
CA PRO A 339 -7.43 -3.78 3.37
C PRO A 339 -7.86 -3.57 1.91
N HIS A 340 -7.21 -4.24 0.96
CA HIS A 340 -7.27 -3.88 -0.46
C HIS A 340 -7.34 -5.10 -1.41
N HIS A 341 -7.24 -6.34 -0.92
CA HIS A 341 -7.38 -7.55 -1.75
C HIS A 341 -8.62 -8.29 -1.31
N THR A 342 -9.20 -9.04 -2.23
CA THR A 342 -10.17 -10.09 -1.91
C THR A 342 -9.64 -10.92 -0.74
N PRO A 343 -10.46 -11.16 0.31
CA PRO A 343 -10.06 -12.00 1.42
C PRO A 343 -9.49 -13.33 0.91
N LEU A 344 -8.36 -13.76 1.48
CA LEU A 344 -7.83 -15.08 1.17
C LEU A 344 -8.60 -16.07 2.01
N ILE A 345 -9.32 -16.98 1.35
CA ILE A 345 -10.17 -17.98 2.02
C ILE A 345 -9.58 -19.36 1.76
N TYR A 346 -9.35 -20.11 2.84
CA TYR A 346 -8.90 -21.49 2.80
C TYR A 346 -9.85 -22.35 3.62
N ASN A 347 -10.15 -23.54 3.11
CA ASN A 347 -11.05 -24.51 3.70
C ASN A 347 -10.33 -25.87 3.79
N SER A 348 -10.49 -26.57 4.90
CA SER A 348 -10.12 -27.97 5.04
C SER A 348 -11.06 -28.67 6.02
N VAL A 349 -11.18 -29.99 5.86
CA VAL A 349 -12.07 -30.85 6.66
C VAL A 349 -11.28 -32.06 7.15
N GLY A 350 -11.48 -32.45 8.41
CA GLY A 350 -10.82 -33.62 8.98
C GLY A 350 -11.38 -34.02 10.33
N PHE A 351 -10.90 -35.14 10.88
CA PHE A 351 -11.35 -35.66 12.18
C PHE A 351 -10.58 -35.06 13.36
N ASP A 352 -9.32 -34.66 13.14
CA ASP A 352 -8.50 -33.97 14.14
C ASP A 352 -8.38 -32.47 13.81
N LEU A 353 -8.79 -31.62 14.75
CA LEU A 353 -8.76 -30.17 14.57
C LEU A 353 -7.34 -29.60 14.39
N SER A 354 -6.36 -30.18 15.07
CA SER A 354 -4.96 -29.73 15.02
C SER A 354 -4.33 -30.04 13.66
N GLU A 355 -4.57 -31.23 13.12
CA GLU A 355 -4.12 -31.63 11.78
C GLU A 355 -4.74 -30.74 10.70
N VAL A 356 -6.06 -30.49 10.78
CA VAL A 356 -6.77 -29.63 9.83
C VAL A 356 -6.19 -28.21 9.82
N LEU A 357 -5.88 -27.65 10.99
CA LEU A 357 -5.27 -26.32 11.11
C LEU A 357 -3.82 -26.28 10.62
N GLU A 358 -3.08 -27.37 10.76
CA GLU A 358 -1.71 -27.50 10.24
C GLU A 358 -1.70 -27.55 8.72
N ASP A 359 -2.54 -28.39 8.10
CA ASP A 359 -2.73 -28.42 6.65
C ASP A 359 -3.13 -27.04 6.09
N LEU A 360 -4.07 -26.36 6.75
CA LEU A 360 -4.46 -25.00 6.37
C LEU A 360 -3.32 -23.99 6.51
N SER A 361 -2.53 -24.10 7.57
CA SER A 361 -1.33 -23.26 7.77
C SER A 361 -0.31 -23.50 6.67
N GLU A 362 -0.07 -24.74 6.26
CA GLU A 362 0.80 -25.06 5.14
C GLU A 362 0.26 -24.53 3.81
N LYS A 363 -1.04 -24.69 3.53
CA LYS A 363 -1.68 -24.14 2.33
C LYS A 363 -1.51 -22.61 2.25
N LEU A 364 -1.66 -21.91 3.38
CA LEU A 364 -1.38 -20.48 3.52
C LEU A 364 0.08 -20.14 3.19
N LEU A 365 1.03 -20.90 3.73
CA LEU A 365 2.46 -20.68 3.53
C LEU A 365 2.93 -21.06 2.11
N ARG A 366 2.40 -22.11 1.49
CA ARG A 366 2.75 -22.53 0.12
C ARG A 366 2.42 -21.47 -0.93
N ASN A 367 1.41 -20.64 -0.70
CA ASN A 367 1.13 -19.49 -1.57
C ASN A 367 2.06 -18.29 -1.33
N LEU A 368 2.86 -18.26 -0.26
CA LEU A 368 3.94 -17.28 -0.08
C LEU A 368 5.06 -17.50 -1.11
N SER A 369 5.44 -18.76 -1.34
CA SER A 369 6.59 -19.11 -2.19
C SER A 369 6.38 -18.71 -3.66
N LYS A 370 5.15 -18.87 -4.18
CA LYS A 370 4.79 -18.47 -5.55
C LYS A 370 4.96 -16.95 -5.80
N ARG A 371 4.67 -16.11 -4.79
CA ARG A 371 4.84 -14.64 -4.89
C ARG A 371 6.29 -14.20 -4.63
N ALA A 372 7.05 -14.96 -3.86
CA ALA A 372 8.46 -14.67 -3.56
C ALA A 372 9.39 -14.93 -4.78
N LYS A 373 9.13 -15.99 -5.56
CA LYS A 373 9.94 -16.38 -6.73
C LYS A 373 10.06 -15.32 -7.84
N HIS A 374 9.13 -14.37 -7.94
CA HIS A 374 9.15 -13.30 -8.96
C HIS A 374 9.98 -12.05 -8.59
N ARG A 375 10.82 -12.08 -7.55
CA ARG A 375 11.57 -10.90 -7.07
C ARG A 375 13.07 -11.18 -7.05
N SER A 376 13.78 -10.93 -8.16
CA SER A 376 15.26 -10.95 -8.15
C SER A 376 15.80 -9.67 -7.50
N LYS A 377 16.67 -9.86 -6.48
CA LYS A 377 17.33 -8.91 -5.56
C LYS A 377 16.45 -8.11 -4.57
N LYS A 378 16.94 -8.05 -3.32
CA LYS A 378 16.25 -7.48 -2.14
C LYS A 378 16.68 -6.02 -1.93
N SER A 379 15.82 -5.05 -2.28
CA SER A 379 15.84 -3.69 -1.73
C SER A 379 15.89 -3.75 -0.19
N ILE A 380 16.51 -2.77 0.50
CA ILE A 380 16.57 -2.70 1.97
C ILE A 380 15.21 -2.93 2.64
N ARG A 381 14.11 -2.49 2.01
CA ARG A 381 12.74 -2.78 2.48
C ARG A 381 12.44 -4.27 2.71
N LYS A 382 13.25 -5.18 2.14
CA LYS A 382 13.07 -6.64 2.16
C LYS A 382 14.26 -7.39 2.75
N ILE A 383 15.30 -6.68 3.23
CA ILE A 383 16.46 -7.28 3.91
C ILE A 383 16.02 -7.63 5.34
N GLY A 384 16.25 -8.89 5.76
CA GLY A 384 15.67 -9.48 6.98
C GLY A 384 14.45 -10.39 6.75
N LEU A 385 14.17 -10.77 5.50
CA LEU A 385 13.33 -11.93 5.17
C LEU A 385 14.22 -13.16 5.02
N PRO A 386 13.88 -14.32 5.61
CA PRO A 386 14.57 -15.56 5.30
C PRO A 386 14.59 -15.76 3.78
N ILE A 387 15.69 -16.30 3.28
CA ILE A 387 15.77 -16.83 1.91
C ILE A 387 15.01 -18.16 1.98
N PHE A 388 13.89 -18.26 1.26
CA PHE A 388 13.18 -19.52 1.03
C PHE A 388 13.12 -19.75 -0.46
#